data_AF-A0A1I1KGZ5-F1
#
_entry.id   AF-A0A1I1KGZ5-F1
#
_cell.length_a   1.000
_cell.length_b   1.000
_cell.length_c   1.000
_cell.angle_alpha   90.00
_cell.angle_beta   90.00
_cell.angle_gamma   90.00
#
_symmetry.space_group_name_H-M   'P 1'
#
loop_
_entity.id
_entity.type
_entity.pdbx_description
1 polymer ?
#
loop_
_entity_poly.entity_id
_entity_poly.type
_entity_poly.pdbx_seq_one_letter_code
_entity_poly.pdbx_strand_id
1 'polypeptide(L)' 'MGIFDVDETKLQAFYHRAWLECNRGYVDPRKYPYLDKALYIFARENNCTYDEAYLLAKTGKKFF' A
#
# COMPACT_ATOMS: atom_id res chain seq x y z
N MET A 1 -17.29 7.48 -3.83
CA MET A 1 -17.47 7.43 -5.29
C MET A 1 -16.09 7.49 -5.94
N GLY A 2 -15.55 6.33 -6.27
CA GLY A 2 -14.28 6.10 -6.96
C GLY A 2 -14.15 4.58 -7.14
N ILE A 3 -13.81 4.10 -8.34
CA ILE A 3 -14.01 2.71 -8.82
C ILE A 3 -13.04 1.69 -8.18
N PHE A 4 -12.22 2.11 -7.22
CA PHE A 4 -11.30 1.25 -6.48
C PHE A 4 -11.36 1.60 -4.99
N ASP A 5 -12.20 0.90 -4.21
CA ASP A 5 -12.15 0.93 -2.73
C ASP A 5 -10.78 0.43 -2.26
N VAL A 6 -9.77 1.29 -2.22
CA VAL A 6 -8.48 1.02 -1.58
C VAL A 6 -8.45 1.84 -0.30
N ASP A 7 -9.05 1.30 0.75
CA ASP A 7 -8.92 1.85 2.10
C ASP A 7 -7.60 1.41 2.74
N GLU A 8 -7.26 2.05 3.86
CA GLU A 8 -6.08 1.75 4.67
C GLU A 8 -5.97 0.27 5.03
N THR A 9 -7.09 -0.33 5.44
CA THR A 9 -7.17 -1.76 5.80
C THR A 9 -6.79 -2.64 4.62
N LYS A 10 -7.24 -2.29 3.41
CA LYS A 10 -6.95 -3.05 2.19
C LYS A 10 -5.50 -2.87 1.76
N LEU A 11 -4.98 -1.65 1.89
CA LEU A 11 -3.58 -1.34 1.62
C LEU A 11 -2.64 -2.13 2.54
N GLN A 12 -2.95 -2.18 3.84
CA GLN A 12 -2.23 -3.01 4.81
C GLN A 12 -2.35 -4.51 4.51
N ALA A 13 -3.53 -4.99 4.12
CA ALA A 13 -3.72 -6.38 3.73
C ALA A 13 -2.88 -6.77 2.51
N PHE A 14 -2.79 -5.89 1.50
CA PHE A 14 -1.92 -6.11 0.34
C PHE A 14 -0.44 -6.11 0.71
N TYR A 15 0.00 -5.19 1.58
CA TYR A 15 1.38 -5.19 2.05
C TYR A 15 1.70 -6.46 2.85
N HIS A 16 0.81 -6.87 3.75
CA HIS A 16 0.96 -8.09 4.54
C HIS A 16 1.04 -9.34 3.66
N ARG A 17 0.22 -9.42 2.61
CA ARG A 17 0.30 -10.49 1.61
C ARG A 17 1.66 -10.50 0.92
N ALA A 18 2.12 -9.35 0.41
CA ALA A 18 3.42 -9.24 -0.24
C ALA A 18 4.57 -9.62 0.71
N TRP A 19 4.44 -9.27 1.99
CA TRP A 19 5.39 -9.64 3.04
C TRP A 19 5.46 -11.15 3.29
N LEU A 20 4.32 -11.85 3.24
CA LEU A 20 4.31 -13.32 3.29
C LEU A 20 4.91 -13.93 2.01
N GLU A 21 4.58 -13.38 0.84
CA GLU A 21 5.10 -13.84 -0.46
C GLU A 21 6.62 -13.67 -0.58
N CYS A 22 7.21 -12.64 0.05
CA CYS A 22 8.67 -12.47 0.12
C CYS A 22 9.33 -13.19 1.31
N ASN A 23 8.65 -14.17 1.92
CA ASN A 23 9.13 -14.93 3.08
C ASN A 23 9.51 -14.05 4.27
N ARG A 24 8.67 -13.06 4.57
CA ARG A 24 8.83 -12.06 5.65
C ARG A 24 10.08 -11.18 5.51
N GLY A 25 10.62 -11.08 4.30
CA GLY A 25 11.75 -10.22 3.95
C GLY A 25 11.37 -8.77 3.60
N TYR A 26 12.25 -8.10 2.87
CA TYR A 26 11.97 -6.77 2.32
C TYR A 26 10.92 -6.85 1.21
N VAL A 27 9.86 -6.05 1.33
CA VAL A 27 8.80 -5.94 0.32
C VAL A 27 9.16 -4.85 -0.68
N ASP A 28 9.50 -5.25 -1.90
CA ASP A 28 9.66 -4.34 -3.03
C ASP A 28 8.30 -4.20 -3.75
N PRO A 29 7.59 -3.06 -3.64
CA PRO A 29 6.27 -2.86 -4.26
C PRO A 29 6.24 -3.12 -5.75
N ARG A 30 7.35 -2.86 -6.46
CA ARG A 30 7.44 -3.03 -7.92
C ARG A 30 7.32 -4.48 -8.36
N LYS A 31 7.60 -5.43 -7.45
CA LYS A 31 7.42 -6.87 -7.68
C LYS A 31 5.98 -7.34 -7.47
N TYR A 32 5.12 -6.48 -6.90
CA TYR A 32 3.74 -6.79 -6.55
C TYR A 32 2.80 -5.77 -7.18
N PRO A 33 2.38 -5.97 -8.46
CA PRO A 33 1.55 -5.01 -9.19
C PRO A 33 0.24 -4.63 -8.49
N TYR A 34 -0.32 -5.54 -7.68
CA TYR A 34 -1.52 -5.28 -6.89
C TYR A 34 -1.25 -4.27 -5.76
N LEU A 35 -0.08 -4.35 -5.11
CA LEU A 35 0.33 -3.45 -4.03
C LEU A 35 0.73 -2.10 -4.62
N ASP A 36 1.54 -2.10 -5.69
CA ASP A 36 1.96 -0.87 -6.37
C ASP A 36 0.75 -0.06 -6.86
N LYS A 37 -0.20 -0.70 -7.56
CA LYS A 37 -1.41 -0.04 -8.02
C LYS A 37 -2.26 0.49 -6.86
N ALA A 38 -2.38 -0.27 -5.78
CA ALA A 38 -3.12 0.16 -4.60
C ALA A 38 -2.47 1.38 -3.93
N LEU A 39 -1.13 1.40 -3.82
CA LEU A 39 -0.36 2.54 -3.29
C LEU A 39 -0.58 3.79 -4.14
N TYR A 40 -0.52 3.68 -5.47
CA TYR A 40 -0.79 4.80 -6.37
C TYR A 40 -2.20 5.35 -6.26
N ILE A 41 -3.22 4.48 -6.17
CA ILE A 41 -4.62 4.89 -6.02
C ILE A 41 -4.79 5.61 -4.68
N PHE A 42 -4.33 5.00 -3.60
CA PHE A 42 -4.43 5.56 -2.26
C PHE A 42 -3.74 6.93 -2.16
N ALA A 43 -2.52 7.05 -2.69
CA ALA A 43 -1.76 8.29 -2.73
C ALA A 43 -2.51 9.40 -3.46
N ARG A 44 -3.10 9.06 -4.62
CA ARG A 44 -3.86 10.02 -5.42
C ARG A 44 -5.16 10.47 -4.74
N GLU A 45 -5.87 9.56 -4.07
CA GLU A 45 -7.14 9.88 -3.40
C GLU A 45 -6.95 10.66 -2.10
N ASN A 46 -5.87 10.38 -1.36
CA ASN A 46 -5.58 11.03 -0.07
C ASN A 46 -4.63 12.23 -0.19
N ASN A 47 -4.24 12.60 -1.42
CA ASN A 47 -3.29 13.68 -1.70
C ASN A 47 -1.96 13.54 -0.92
N CYS A 48 -1.49 12.31 -0.76
CA CYS A 48 -0.21 11.99 -0.11
C CYS A 48 0.79 11.42 -1.13
N THR A 49 2.06 11.36 -0.73
CA THR A 49 3.12 10.79 -1.55
C THR A 49 3.05 9.27 -1.56
N TYR A 50 3.66 8.67 -2.60
CA TYR A 50 3.78 7.22 -2.69
C TYR A 50 4.51 6.61 -1.49
N ASP A 51 5.57 7.25 -1.02
CA ASP A 51 6.32 6.83 0.17
C ASP A 51 5.47 6.89 1.44
N GLU A 52 4.64 7.92 1.62
CA GLU A 52 3.72 8.01 2.75
C GLU A 52 2.66 6.90 2.70
N ALA A 53 2.10 6.62 1.52
CA ALA A 53 1.19 5.50 1.33
C ALA A 53 1.87 4.16 1.64
N TYR A 54 3.14 3.99 1.25
CA TYR A 54 3.92 2.77 1.53
C TYR A 54 4.24 2.61 3.01
N LEU A 55 4.62 3.70 3.68
CA LEU A 55 4.83 3.73 5.12
C LEU A 55 3.54 3.40 5.88
N LEU A 56 2.40 3.93 5.43
CA LEU A 56 1.09 3.59 5.99
C LEU A 56 0.76 2.11 5.79
N ALA A 57 0.97 1.56 4.60
CA ALA A 57 0.73 0.15 4.30
C ALA A 57 1.59 -0.78 5.18
N LYS A 58 2.83 -0.37 5.46
CA LYS A 58 3.81 -1.13 6.26
C LYS A 58 3.60 -1.00 7.76
N THR A 59 3.29 0.21 8.25
CA THR A 59 3.32 0.53 9.69
C THR A 59 1.95 0.80 10.30
N GLY A 60 0.94 1.03 9.46
CA GLY A 60 -0.39 1.46 9.88
C GLY A 60 -0.44 2.89 10.45
N LYS A 61 0.66 3.65 10.35
CA LYS A 61 0.71 5.04 10.83
C LYS A 61 0.52 6.01 9.66
N LYS A 62 -0.39 6.97 9.84
CA LYS A 62 -0.54 8.12 8.94
C LYS A 62 0.52 9.15 9.27
N PHE A 63 1.18 9.65 8.22
CA PHE A 63 2.23 10.66 8.32
C PHE A 63 1.88 11.98 7.60
N PHE A 64 0.62 12.12 7.16
CA PHE A 64 0.10 13.23 6.38
C PHE A 64 -1.25 13.71 6.94
#